data_AF-A0A9X3X8N9-F1
#
_entry.id   AF-A0A9X3X8N9-F1
#
_cell.length_a   1.000
_cell.length_b   1.000
_cell.length_c   1.000
_cell.angle_alpha   90.00
_cell.angle_beta   90.00
_cell.angle_gamma   90.00
#
_symmetry.space_group_name_H-M   'P 1'
#
loop_
_entity.id
_entity.type
_entity.pdbx_description
1 polymer ?
#
loop_
_entity_poly.entity_id
_entity_poly.type
_entity_poly.pdbx_seq_one_letter_code
_entity_poly.pdbx_strand_id
1 'polypeptide(L)'
;MLYPIVLTLHSWLRWIVLGLGLGAAVASARARGRSGTYERFHDRLGLFFVAALDLQITLGLVMYLWLSPMTRLAFQDPGGAMRSSALRFFLVEHVFSMVLALACAHVGRVRVRRSGNDADKHKRAAWGAGLAVVCILVGIPWPFMPYARPLARLSMEEAPRQELSGAALEETRKLYESRCGPCHGANGRGDGPAAVNLVPRPRDFGDPEWQRGTNDESIERIIRQGGRPMGKSMMMPANPDLDEATVKALRAYVRRMARD
;
A
#
# COMPACT_ATOMS: atom_id res chain seq x y z
N MET A 1 -6.52 -15.44 -2.92
CA MET A 1 -7.85 -15.06 -2.41
C MET A 1 -7.80 -14.47 -1.00
N LEU A 2 -6.96 -14.95 -0.08
CA LEU A 2 -6.92 -14.43 1.31
C LEU A 2 -6.39 -12.99 1.45
N TYR A 3 -5.33 -12.63 0.73
CA TYR A 3 -4.72 -11.29 0.80
C TYR A 3 -5.70 -10.11 0.59
N PRO A 4 -6.51 -10.06 -0.49
CA PRO A 4 -7.44 -8.94 -0.69
C PRO A 4 -8.51 -8.84 0.39
N ILE A 5 -8.95 -9.96 0.97
CA ILE A 5 -9.92 -9.96 2.09
C ILE A 5 -9.30 -9.30 3.31
N VAL A 6 -8.11 -9.75 3.73
CA VAL A 6 -7.40 -9.21 4.90
C VAL A 6 -7.05 -7.73 4.69
N LEU A 7 -6.64 -7.36 3.47
CA LEU A 7 -6.34 -5.97 3.11
C LEU A 7 -7.58 -5.07 3.16
N THR A 8 -8.74 -5.55 2.72
CA THR A 8 -10.01 -4.81 2.84
C THR A 8 -10.39 -4.65 4.31
N LEU A 9 -10.31 -5.72 5.11
CA LEU A 9 -10.58 -5.65 6.55
C LEU A 9 -9.65 -4.65 7.25
N HIS A 10 -8.35 -4.69 6.99
CA HIS A 10 -7.37 -3.74 7.55
C HIS A 10 -7.67 -2.29 7.11
N SER A 11 -8.10 -2.09 5.85
CA SER A 11 -8.46 -0.75 5.34
C SER A 11 -9.70 -0.17 6.02
N TRP A 12 -10.70 -1.00 6.33
CA TRP A 12 -11.93 -0.57 7.00
C TRP A 12 -11.71 -0.39 8.50
N LEU A 13 -11.01 -1.31 9.14
CA LEU A 13 -10.71 -1.27 10.58
C LEU A 13 -9.92 -0.02 10.96
N ARG A 14 -9.09 0.53 10.06
CA ARG A 14 -8.42 1.83 10.22
C ARG A 14 -9.39 2.94 10.63
N TRP A 15 -10.56 3.02 10.01
CA TRP A 15 -11.53 4.08 10.29
C TRP A 15 -12.18 3.91 11.67
N ILE A 16 -12.39 2.67 12.09
CA ILE A 16 -12.86 2.34 13.45
C ILE A 16 -11.80 2.78 14.47
N VAL A 17 -10.54 2.41 14.25
CA VAL A 17 -9.42 2.80 15.12
C VAL A 17 -9.29 4.32 15.22
N LEU A 18 -9.34 5.02 14.09
CA LEU A 18 -9.22 6.47 14.04
C LEU A 18 -10.40 7.16 14.76
N GLY A 19 -11.62 6.67 14.56
CA GLY A 19 -12.81 7.18 15.24
C GLY A 19 -12.76 6.99 16.75
N LEU A 20 -12.39 5.79 17.22
CA LEU A 20 -12.24 5.50 18.65
C LEU A 20 -11.11 6.31 19.29
N GLY A 21 -9.96 6.43 18.61
CA GLY A 21 -8.82 7.21 19.09
C GLY A 21 -9.11 8.70 19.19
N LEU A 22 -9.72 9.28 18.15
CA LEU A 22 -10.13 10.68 18.15
C LEU A 22 -11.22 10.93 19.21
N GLY A 23 -12.20 10.02 19.32
CA GLY A 23 -13.22 10.06 20.37
C GLY A 23 -12.61 10.05 21.77
N ALA A 24 -11.68 9.14 22.06
CA ALA A 24 -10.99 9.05 23.34
C ALA A 24 -10.19 10.31 23.66
N ALA A 25 -9.46 10.85 22.68
CA ALA A 25 -8.66 12.06 22.83
C ALA A 25 -9.55 13.28 23.12
N VAL A 26 -10.60 13.47 22.32
CA VAL A 26 -11.50 14.63 22.42
C VAL A 26 -12.37 14.57 23.67
N ALA A 27 -12.94 13.39 24.01
CA ALA A 27 -13.74 13.23 25.22
C ALA A 27 -12.92 13.57 26.48
N SER A 28 -11.70 13.02 26.57
CA SER A 28 -10.80 13.27 27.70
C SER A 28 -10.28 14.73 27.72
N ALA A 29 -10.07 15.35 26.55
CA ALA A 29 -9.65 16.75 26.49
C ALA A 29 -10.75 17.74 26.91
N ARG A 30 -12.01 17.48 26.53
CA ARG A 30 -13.18 18.29 26.91
C ARG A 30 -13.51 18.14 28.38
N ALA A 31 -13.44 16.90 28.89
CA ALA A 31 -13.68 16.60 30.30
C ALA A 31 -12.57 17.11 31.24
N ARG A 32 -11.46 17.63 30.71
CA ARG A 32 -10.43 18.33 31.49
C ARG A 32 -10.79 19.80 31.77
N GLY A 33 -11.46 20.46 30.84
CA GLY A 33 -11.86 21.88 30.97
C GLY A 33 -13.11 22.08 31.81
N ARG A 34 -13.93 21.03 31.95
CA ARG A 34 -15.01 20.93 32.95
C ARG A 34 -14.44 20.10 34.09
N SER A 35 -14.66 20.43 35.35
CA SER A 35 -14.13 19.70 36.52
C SER A 35 -14.78 18.32 36.73
N GLY A 36 -14.91 17.51 35.66
CA GLY A 36 -15.68 16.27 35.62
C GLY A 36 -14.89 15.06 36.11
N THR A 37 -15.59 14.12 36.73
CA THR A 37 -15.05 12.85 37.19
C THR A 37 -14.65 11.95 36.01
N TYR A 38 -13.67 11.07 36.22
CA TYR A 38 -13.25 10.13 35.18
C TYR A 38 -14.19 8.92 35.17
N GLU A 39 -15.24 9.03 34.36
CA GLU A 39 -16.27 8.00 34.28
C GLU A 39 -15.84 6.72 33.54
N ARG A 40 -16.58 5.63 33.76
CA ARG A 40 -16.41 4.34 33.05
C ARG A 40 -16.44 4.48 31.52
N PHE A 41 -17.18 5.46 31.00
CA PHE A 41 -17.22 5.76 29.58
C PHE A 41 -15.83 6.06 29.01
N HIS A 42 -15.05 6.93 29.68
CA HIS A 42 -13.70 7.30 29.25
C HIS A 42 -12.75 6.10 29.24
N ASP A 43 -12.80 5.25 30.28
CA ASP A 43 -11.96 4.06 30.33
C ASP A 43 -12.32 3.05 29.24
N ARG A 44 -13.62 2.79 29.02
CA ARG A 44 -14.09 1.87 27.97
C ARG A 44 -13.73 2.36 26.58
N LEU A 45 -13.85 3.67 26.33
CA LEU A 45 -13.48 4.25 25.05
C LEU A 45 -11.97 4.06 24.77
N GLY A 46 -11.13 4.27 25.79
CA GLY A 46 -9.70 3.98 25.70
C GLY A 46 -9.38 2.49 25.53
N LEU A 47 -10.16 1.60 26.17
CA LEU A 47 -10.02 0.14 26.01
C LEU A 47 -10.33 -0.29 24.58
N PHE A 48 -11.48 0.12 24.05
CA PHE A 48 -11.90 -0.24 22.69
C PHE A 48 -10.92 0.32 21.65
N PHE A 49 -10.40 1.53 21.85
CA PHE A 49 -9.37 2.08 20.99
C PHE A 49 -8.12 1.20 20.94
N VAL A 50 -7.56 0.83 22.10
CA VAL A 50 -6.37 -0.03 22.17
C VAL A 50 -6.64 -1.40 21.55
N ALA A 51 -7.77 -2.03 21.87
CA ALA A 51 -8.14 -3.34 21.32
C ALA A 51 -8.31 -3.31 19.78
N ALA A 52 -8.95 -2.28 19.24
CA ALA A 52 -9.08 -2.11 17.80
C ALA A 52 -7.72 -1.88 17.12
N LEU A 53 -6.82 -1.11 17.77
CA LEU A 53 -5.46 -0.87 17.28
C LEU A 53 -4.62 -2.16 17.30
N ASP A 54 -4.74 -2.98 18.35
CA ASP A 54 -4.07 -4.29 18.45
C ASP A 54 -4.52 -5.21 17.29
N LEU A 55 -5.83 -5.23 17.00
CA LEU A 55 -6.36 -5.98 15.87
C LEU A 55 -5.83 -5.42 14.53
N GLN A 56 -5.78 -4.09 14.37
CA GLN A 56 -5.25 -3.43 13.17
C GLN A 56 -3.79 -3.81 12.90
N ILE A 57 -2.95 -3.75 13.93
CA ILE A 57 -1.53 -4.14 13.86
C ILE A 57 -1.39 -5.62 13.56
N THR A 58 -2.19 -6.47 14.20
CA THR A 58 -2.15 -7.93 13.98
C THR A 58 -2.47 -8.26 12.53
N LEU A 59 -3.55 -7.70 11.97
CA LEU A 59 -3.88 -7.88 10.54
C LEU A 59 -2.76 -7.33 9.64
N GLY A 60 -2.19 -6.17 9.99
CA GLY A 60 -1.07 -5.57 9.26
C GLY A 60 0.18 -6.46 9.27
N LEU A 61 0.52 -7.06 10.40
CA LEU A 61 1.66 -7.95 10.57
C LEU A 61 1.46 -9.27 9.81
N VAL A 62 0.24 -9.83 9.86
CA VAL A 62 -0.12 -11.01 9.08
C VAL A 62 0.06 -10.74 7.57
N MET A 63 -0.38 -9.58 7.11
CA MET A 63 -0.16 -9.16 5.73
C MET A 63 1.33 -8.97 5.43
N TYR A 64 2.05 -8.24 6.28
CA TYR A 64 3.44 -7.91 6.08
C TYR A 64 4.32 -9.16 5.94
N LEU A 65 4.15 -10.15 6.81
CA LEU A 65 5.02 -11.33 6.89
C LEU A 65 4.60 -12.47 5.94
N TRP A 66 3.30 -12.72 5.74
CA TRP A 66 2.85 -13.92 5.01
C TRP A 66 2.13 -13.65 3.69
N LEU A 67 1.24 -12.66 3.66
CA LEU A 67 0.28 -12.54 2.55
C LEU A 67 0.69 -11.52 1.48
N SER A 68 1.53 -10.54 1.83
CA SER A 68 1.85 -9.40 0.97
C SER A 68 2.86 -9.76 -0.13
N PRO A 69 2.48 -9.64 -1.42
CA PRO A 69 3.41 -9.74 -2.54
C PRO A 69 4.47 -8.63 -2.51
N MET A 70 4.12 -7.45 -1.99
CA MET A 70 5.01 -6.30 -1.92
C MET A 70 6.21 -6.54 -1.00
N THR A 71 5.96 -7.14 0.17
CA THR A 71 7.04 -7.43 1.12
C THR A 71 7.96 -8.51 0.57
N ARG A 72 7.42 -9.54 -0.08
CA ARG A 72 8.21 -10.59 -0.75
C ARG A 72 9.14 -10.01 -1.83
N LEU A 73 8.63 -9.09 -2.65
CA LEU A 73 9.44 -8.40 -3.66
C LEU A 73 10.52 -7.51 -3.04
N ALA A 74 10.23 -6.86 -1.91
CA ALA A 74 11.20 -6.02 -1.21
C ALA A 74 12.35 -6.85 -0.57
N PHE A 75 12.07 -8.08 -0.10
CA PHE A 75 13.10 -8.95 0.47
C PHE A 75 14.05 -9.54 -0.58
N GLN A 76 13.65 -9.60 -1.85
CA GLN A 76 14.52 -10.05 -2.95
C GLN A 76 15.55 -8.99 -3.36
N ASP A 77 15.24 -7.70 -3.18
CA ASP A 77 16.18 -6.59 -3.41
C ASP A 77 15.99 -5.49 -2.34
N PRO A 78 16.60 -5.65 -1.15
CA PRO A 78 16.48 -4.68 -0.07
C PRO A 78 17.07 -3.31 -0.44
N GLY A 79 18.15 -3.29 -1.23
CA GLY A 79 18.81 -2.07 -1.65
C GLY A 79 17.95 -1.22 -2.59
N GLY A 80 17.29 -1.87 -3.56
CA GLY A 80 16.32 -1.22 -4.45
C GLY A 80 15.06 -0.78 -3.70
N ALA A 81 14.57 -1.58 -2.75
CA ALA A 81 13.39 -1.25 -1.94
C ALA A 81 13.57 0.06 -1.15
N MET A 82 14.75 0.32 -0.59
CA MET A 82 15.02 1.55 0.17
C MET A 82 15.19 2.80 -0.70
N ARG A 83 15.49 2.64 -1.99
CA ARG A 83 15.59 3.74 -2.95
C ARG A 83 14.22 4.15 -3.51
N SER A 84 13.26 3.23 -3.48
CA SER A 84 11.88 3.50 -3.88
C SER A 84 11.10 4.12 -2.72
N SER A 85 10.68 5.37 -2.87
CA SER A 85 9.87 6.08 -1.86
C SER A 85 8.61 5.29 -1.46
N ALA A 86 7.93 4.68 -2.44
CA ALA A 86 6.73 3.89 -2.20
C ALA A 86 7.02 2.60 -1.40
N LEU A 87 8.07 1.86 -1.75
CA LEU A 87 8.41 0.60 -1.04
C LEU A 87 8.95 0.89 0.35
N ARG A 88 9.79 1.91 0.51
CA ARG A 88 10.32 2.35 1.81
C ARG A 88 9.19 2.79 2.74
N PHE A 89 8.21 3.55 2.21
CA PHE A 89 7.06 3.97 2.98
C PHE A 89 6.31 2.77 3.57
N PHE A 90 5.87 1.81 2.75
CA PHE A 90 5.10 0.67 3.25
C PHE A 90 5.91 -0.32 4.09
N LEU A 91 7.20 -0.52 3.77
CA LEU A 91 8.04 -1.51 4.44
C LEU A 91 8.56 -1.04 5.79
N VAL A 92 8.82 0.27 5.93
CA VAL A 92 9.52 0.84 7.09
C VAL A 92 8.71 1.95 7.72
N GLU A 93 8.44 3.04 6.99
CA GLU A 93 7.89 4.27 7.58
C GLU A 93 6.48 4.06 8.15
N HIS A 94 5.63 3.35 7.40
CA HIS A 94 4.27 2.98 7.80
C HIS A 94 4.28 2.04 9.01
N VAL A 95 5.07 0.97 8.97
CA VAL A 95 5.14 -0.01 10.07
C VAL A 95 5.67 0.67 11.33
N PHE A 96 6.71 1.51 11.18
CA PHE A 96 7.30 2.26 12.28
C PHE A 96 6.30 3.22 12.92
N SER A 97 5.56 4.01 12.12
CA SER A 97 4.56 4.93 12.66
C SER A 97 3.43 4.19 13.38
N MET A 98 3.04 3.02 12.89
CA MET A 98 2.01 2.19 13.50
C MET A 98 2.47 1.53 14.81
N VAL A 99 3.73 1.07 14.89
CA VAL A 99 4.32 0.58 16.15
C VAL A 99 4.46 1.71 17.17
N LEU A 100 4.84 2.91 16.74
CA LEU A 100 4.89 4.08 17.62
C LEU A 100 3.49 4.44 18.14
N ALA A 101 2.47 4.38 17.29
CA ALA A 101 1.07 4.58 17.70
C ALA A 101 0.64 3.57 18.78
N LEU A 102 0.96 2.28 18.57
CA LEU A 102 0.69 1.20 19.50
C LEU A 102 1.35 1.45 20.86
N ALA A 103 2.63 1.81 20.87
CA ALA A 103 3.35 2.15 22.09
C ALA A 103 2.70 3.33 22.82
N CYS A 104 2.35 4.41 22.10
CA CYS A 104 1.69 5.57 22.69
C CYS A 104 0.33 5.21 23.32
N ALA A 105 -0.47 4.39 22.64
CA ALA A 105 -1.78 3.97 23.11
C ALA A 105 -1.69 3.10 24.37
N HIS A 106 -0.84 2.07 24.38
CA HIS A 106 -0.64 1.18 25.52
C HIS A 106 -0.03 1.91 26.72
N VAL A 107 1.03 2.67 26.50
CA VAL A 107 1.67 3.44 27.57
C VAL A 107 0.72 4.50 28.13
N GLY A 108 -0.06 5.16 27.28
CA GLY A 108 -1.12 6.08 27.68
C GLY A 108 -2.13 5.41 28.61
N ARG A 109 -2.65 4.24 28.22
CA ARG A 109 -3.60 3.46 29.02
C ARG A 109 -3.03 3.02 30.36
N VAL A 110 -1.80 2.53 30.41
CA VAL A 110 -1.13 2.15 31.66
C VAL A 110 -0.98 3.37 32.58
N ARG A 111 -0.59 4.53 32.03
CA ARG A 111 -0.43 5.77 32.80
C ARG A 111 -1.75 6.29 33.37
N VAL A 112 -2.86 6.15 32.66
CA VAL A 112 -4.21 6.49 33.16
C VAL A 112 -4.56 5.62 34.37
N ARG A 113 -4.35 4.30 34.28
CA ARG A 113 -4.64 3.36 35.40
C ARG A 113 -3.78 3.60 36.63
N ARG A 114 -2.61 4.23 36.47
CA ARG A 114 -1.68 4.60 37.56
C ARG A 114 -1.93 6.00 38.14
N SER A 115 -2.92 6.75 37.65
CA SER A 115 -3.22 8.08 38.18
C SER A 115 -4.13 8.03 39.40
N GLY A 116 -3.80 8.79 40.45
CA GLY A 116 -4.61 8.90 41.66
C GLY A 116 -5.79 9.89 41.56
N ASN A 117 -5.71 10.91 40.71
CA ASN A 117 -6.76 11.91 40.53
C ASN A 117 -7.34 11.89 39.10
N ASP A 118 -8.55 12.41 38.94
CA ASP A 118 -9.29 12.35 37.66
C ASP A 118 -8.77 13.35 36.62
N ALA A 119 -8.27 14.51 37.05
CA ALA A 119 -7.67 15.49 36.14
C ALA A 119 -6.45 14.92 35.39
N ASP A 120 -5.58 14.17 36.09
CA ASP A 120 -4.43 13.49 35.51
C ASP A 120 -4.84 12.31 34.63
N LYS A 121 -5.92 11.60 34.97
CA LYS A 121 -6.47 10.55 34.09
C LYS A 121 -6.91 11.15 32.76
N HIS A 122 -7.69 12.24 32.78
CA HIS A 122 -8.12 12.94 31.58
C HIS A 122 -6.94 13.46 30.75
N LYS A 123 -5.96 14.10 31.40
CA LYS A 123 -4.75 14.58 30.73
C LYS A 123 -3.98 13.44 30.06
N ARG A 124 -3.71 12.35 30.78
CA ARG A 124 -2.94 11.21 30.26
C ARG A 124 -3.70 10.45 29.17
N ALA A 125 -5.03 10.31 29.30
CA ALA A 125 -5.87 9.71 28.28
C ALA A 125 -5.88 10.55 26.99
N ALA A 126 -6.04 11.87 27.11
CA ALA A 126 -6.00 12.79 25.98
C ALA A 126 -4.66 12.76 25.23
N TRP A 127 -3.54 12.84 25.97
CA TRP A 127 -2.20 12.78 25.36
C TRP A 127 -1.88 11.41 24.76
N GLY A 128 -2.19 10.32 25.46
CA GLY A 128 -1.93 8.96 24.97
C GLY A 128 -2.70 8.64 23.69
N ALA A 129 -4.01 8.93 23.67
CA ALA A 129 -4.84 8.74 22.48
C ALA A 129 -4.48 9.74 21.38
N GLY A 130 -4.27 11.02 21.71
CA GLY A 130 -3.93 12.06 20.74
C GLY A 130 -2.61 11.78 20.01
N LEU A 131 -1.54 11.43 20.73
CA LEU A 131 -0.26 11.11 20.13
C LEU A 131 -0.33 9.86 19.25
N ALA A 132 -1.08 8.84 19.69
CA ALA A 132 -1.33 7.66 18.88
C ALA A 132 -2.08 8.00 17.58
N VAL A 133 -3.12 8.84 17.64
CA VAL A 133 -3.87 9.32 16.47
C VAL A 133 -2.94 10.05 15.49
N VAL A 134 -2.06 10.93 15.98
CA VAL A 134 -1.09 11.63 15.12
C VAL A 134 -0.18 10.62 14.39
N CYS A 135 0.35 9.63 15.10
CA CYS A 135 1.19 8.59 14.49
C CYS A 135 0.42 7.75 13.46
N ILE A 136 -0.86 7.46 13.72
CA ILE A 136 -1.74 6.76 12.76
C ILE A 136 -1.92 7.61 11.51
N LEU A 137 -2.24 8.91 11.64
CA LEU A 137 -2.45 9.82 10.51
C LEU A 137 -1.21 9.93 9.61
N VAL A 138 -0.01 9.93 10.20
CA VAL A 138 1.26 9.89 9.46
C VAL A 138 1.40 8.58 8.66
N GLY A 139 0.94 7.46 9.23
CA GLY A 139 0.97 6.15 8.58
C GLY A 139 -0.07 5.99 7.46
N ILE A 140 -1.03 6.89 7.27
CA ILE A 140 -2.04 6.76 6.21
C ILE A 140 -1.46 7.19 4.85
N PRO A 141 -1.50 6.34 3.81
CA PRO A 141 -1.11 6.72 2.45
C PRO A 141 -2.18 7.59 1.79
N TRP A 142 -2.16 8.89 2.10
CA TRP A 142 -3.14 9.88 1.66
C TRP A 142 -3.18 10.06 0.13
N PRO A 143 -4.32 10.51 -0.44
CA PRO A 143 -4.52 10.69 -1.88
C PRO A 143 -3.52 11.64 -2.57
N PHE A 144 -2.93 12.57 -1.82
CA PHE A 144 -1.97 13.53 -2.34
C PHE A 144 -0.52 13.00 -2.37
N MET A 145 -0.27 11.78 -1.87
CA MET A 145 1.05 11.16 -1.95
C MET A 145 1.25 10.43 -3.28
N PRO A 146 2.49 10.33 -3.79
CA PRO A 146 2.80 9.60 -5.03
C PRO A 146 2.43 8.09 -5.01
N TYR A 147 2.14 7.53 -3.84
CA TYR A 147 1.80 6.12 -3.62
C TYR A 147 0.47 5.96 -2.87
N ALA A 148 -0.44 6.91 -3.09
CA ALA A 148 -1.78 6.93 -2.55
C ALA A 148 -2.53 5.61 -2.75
N ARG A 149 -3.38 5.25 -1.78
CA ARG A 149 -4.32 4.13 -1.90
C ARG A 149 -5.75 4.63 -1.67
N PRO A 150 -6.76 3.96 -2.27
CA PRO A 150 -8.16 4.31 -2.03
C PRO A 150 -8.47 4.39 -0.53
N LEU A 151 -9.10 5.49 -0.12
CA LEU A 151 -9.45 5.75 1.27
C LEU A 151 -10.53 4.79 1.79
N ALA A 152 -11.45 4.39 0.93
CA ALA A 152 -12.44 3.35 1.20
C ALA A 152 -12.43 2.36 0.03
N ARG A 153 -12.31 1.06 0.36
CA ARG A 153 -12.55 -0.02 -0.60
C ARG A 153 -14.03 -0.37 -0.54
N LEU A 154 -14.83 0.43 -1.24
CA LEU A 154 -16.30 0.31 -1.28
C LEU A 154 -16.78 -0.87 -2.13
N SER A 155 -15.91 -1.45 -2.95
CA SER A 155 -16.19 -2.67 -3.71
C SER A 155 -15.09 -3.71 -3.44
N MET A 156 -15.51 -4.98 -3.31
CA MET A 156 -14.62 -6.13 -3.45
C MET A 156 -14.24 -6.37 -4.92
N GLU A 157 -14.70 -5.51 -5.83
CA GLU A 157 -14.41 -5.55 -7.25
C GLU A 157 -12.94 -5.16 -7.50
N GLU A 158 -12.19 -6.06 -8.14
CA GLU A 158 -10.96 -5.68 -8.81
C GLU A 158 -11.22 -4.43 -9.69
N ALA A 159 -10.31 -3.46 -9.66
CA ALA A 159 -10.39 -2.29 -10.54
C ALA A 159 -10.70 -2.72 -11.99
N PRO A 160 -11.55 -2.00 -12.73
CA PRO A 160 -12.00 -2.43 -14.04
C PRO A 160 -10.77 -2.62 -14.94
N ARG A 161 -10.50 -3.87 -15.31
CA ARG A 161 -9.61 -4.19 -16.43
C ARG A 161 -10.26 -3.58 -17.67
N GLN A 162 -9.72 -2.49 -18.20
CA GLN A 162 -10.17 -1.98 -19.49
C GLN A 162 -9.96 -3.09 -20.54
N GLU A 163 -11.05 -3.69 -21.00
CA GLU A 163 -11.03 -4.53 -22.19
C GLU A 163 -10.84 -3.61 -23.41
N LEU A 164 -9.70 -3.74 -24.08
CA LEU A 164 -9.43 -3.02 -25.33
C LEU A 164 -10.40 -3.52 -26.41
N SER A 165 -11.13 -2.62 -27.07
CA SER A 165 -11.99 -2.96 -28.22
C SER A 165 -11.14 -3.37 -29.42
N GLY A 166 -11.71 -4.12 -30.38
CA GLY A 166 -10.95 -4.77 -31.47
C GLY A 166 -10.01 -3.86 -32.27
N ALA A 167 -10.45 -2.65 -32.63
CA ALA A 167 -9.61 -1.69 -33.36
C ALA A 167 -8.46 -1.13 -32.51
N ALA A 168 -8.74 -0.79 -31.24
CA ALA A 168 -7.74 -0.30 -30.30
C ALA A 168 -6.71 -1.39 -29.92
N LEU A 169 -7.16 -2.65 -29.85
CA LEU A 169 -6.30 -3.81 -29.63
C LEU A 169 -5.33 -4.00 -30.79
N GLU A 170 -5.80 -3.86 -32.04
CA GLU A 170 -4.98 -4.02 -33.23
C GLU A 170 -3.91 -2.94 -33.34
N GLU A 171 -4.25 -1.69 -33.06
CA GLU A 171 -3.30 -0.58 -33.02
C GLU A 171 -2.25 -0.76 -31.91
N THR A 172 -2.70 -1.15 -30.72
CA THR A 172 -1.81 -1.45 -29.58
C THR A 172 -0.89 -2.62 -29.89
N ARG A 173 -1.39 -3.66 -30.57
CA ARG A 173 -0.61 -4.83 -31.00
C ARG A 173 0.50 -4.43 -31.97
N LYS A 174 0.19 -3.64 -33.01
CA LYS A 174 1.20 -3.14 -33.95
C LYS A 174 2.29 -2.30 -33.27
N LEU A 175 1.89 -1.47 -32.31
CA LEU A 175 2.83 -0.68 -31.53
C LEU A 175 3.72 -1.58 -30.65
N TYR A 176 3.13 -2.58 -30.00
CA TYR A 176 3.87 -3.56 -29.22
C TYR A 176 4.85 -4.35 -30.09
N GLU A 177 4.40 -4.90 -31.22
CA GLU A 177 5.21 -5.67 -32.16
C GLU A 177 6.41 -4.86 -32.69
N SER A 178 6.22 -3.56 -32.93
CA SER A 178 7.30 -2.68 -33.42
C SER A 178 8.30 -2.25 -32.34
N ARG A 179 7.84 -1.89 -31.14
CA ARG A 179 8.69 -1.31 -30.09
C ARG A 179 9.16 -2.29 -29.02
N CYS A 180 8.31 -3.24 -28.66
CA CYS A 180 8.53 -4.15 -27.53
C CYS A 180 8.88 -5.57 -28.01
N GLY A 181 8.21 -6.04 -29.07
CA GLY A 181 8.34 -7.36 -29.66
C GLY A 181 9.75 -7.79 -30.04
N PRO A 182 10.64 -6.91 -30.56
CA PRO A 182 12.00 -7.32 -30.91
C PRO A 182 12.81 -7.88 -29.73
N CYS A 183 12.50 -7.45 -28.50
CA CYS A 183 13.12 -7.95 -27.27
C CYS A 183 12.19 -8.87 -26.49
N HIS A 184 10.91 -8.54 -26.35
CA HIS A 184 9.97 -9.30 -25.52
C HIS A 184 9.29 -10.46 -26.25
N GLY A 185 9.41 -10.55 -27.58
CA GLY A 185 8.74 -11.54 -28.41
C GLY A 185 7.29 -11.18 -28.71
N ALA A 186 6.70 -11.77 -29.76
CA ALA A 186 5.32 -11.49 -30.17
C ALA A 186 4.30 -11.83 -29.06
N ASN A 187 4.59 -12.88 -28.29
CA ASN A 187 3.75 -13.36 -27.18
C ASN A 187 4.25 -12.87 -25.80
N GLY A 188 5.24 -11.97 -25.77
CA GLY A 188 5.76 -11.42 -24.52
C GLY A 188 6.54 -12.39 -23.65
N ARG A 189 7.02 -13.52 -24.19
CA ARG A 189 7.74 -14.57 -23.43
C ARG A 189 9.22 -14.23 -23.16
N GLY A 190 9.67 -13.06 -23.61
CA GLY A 190 11.07 -12.65 -23.51
C GLY A 190 11.98 -13.43 -24.46
N ASP A 191 11.42 -13.86 -25.58
CA ASP A 191 12.02 -14.71 -26.62
C ASP A 191 12.17 -13.98 -27.97
N GLY A 192 12.11 -12.64 -27.96
CA GLY A 192 12.35 -11.83 -29.15
C GLY A 192 13.75 -12.06 -29.74
N PRO A 193 13.98 -11.79 -31.03
CA PRO A 193 15.28 -12.00 -31.67
C PRO A 193 16.46 -11.34 -30.93
N ALA A 194 16.23 -10.19 -30.29
CA ALA A 194 17.24 -9.49 -29.51
C ALA A 194 17.45 -10.09 -28.11
N ALA A 195 16.50 -10.88 -27.58
CA ALA A 195 16.56 -11.45 -26.23
C ALA A 195 17.72 -12.43 -26.02
N VAL A 196 18.18 -13.08 -27.10
CA VAL A 196 19.25 -14.09 -27.05
C VAL A 196 20.53 -13.53 -26.44
N ASN A 197 20.81 -12.25 -26.65
CA ASN A 197 22.04 -11.58 -26.22
C ASN A 197 21.86 -10.67 -24.99
N LEU A 198 20.68 -10.68 -24.35
CA LEU A 198 20.38 -9.81 -23.21
C LEU A 198 20.54 -10.55 -21.88
N VAL A 199 21.35 -9.98 -20.99
CA VAL A 199 21.52 -10.43 -19.61
C VAL A 199 21.20 -9.25 -18.65
N PRO A 200 20.17 -9.36 -17.79
CA PRO A 200 19.19 -10.44 -17.70
C PRO A 200 18.25 -10.45 -18.92
N ARG A 201 17.72 -11.64 -19.25
CA ARG A 201 16.72 -11.78 -20.32
C ARG A 201 15.46 -10.94 -20.03
N PRO A 202 14.76 -10.46 -21.07
CA PRO A 202 13.47 -9.83 -20.91
C PRO A 202 12.49 -10.73 -20.17
N ARG A 203 11.62 -10.13 -19.36
CA ARG A 203 10.63 -10.83 -18.54
C ARG A 203 9.61 -11.54 -19.43
N ASP A 204 9.30 -12.79 -19.08
CA ASP A 204 8.09 -13.47 -19.55
C ASP A 204 6.85 -12.81 -18.92
N PHE A 205 6.04 -12.16 -19.75
CA PHE A 205 4.80 -11.52 -19.35
C PHE A 205 3.67 -12.51 -19.10
N GLY A 206 3.73 -13.72 -19.65
CA GLY A 206 2.74 -14.76 -19.36
C GLY A 206 3.00 -15.51 -18.05
N ASP A 207 4.09 -15.19 -17.32
CA ASP A 207 4.36 -15.74 -15.99
C ASP A 207 3.25 -15.34 -15.00
N PRO A 208 2.43 -16.31 -14.51
CA PRO A 208 1.31 -16.01 -13.62
C PRO A 208 1.74 -15.46 -12.26
N GLU A 209 2.94 -15.82 -11.79
CA GLU A 209 3.46 -15.31 -10.52
C GLU A 209 3.86 -13.84 -10.66
N TRP A 210 4.58 -13.49 -11.73
CA TRP A 210 4.91 -12.10 -12.04
C TRP A 210 3.66 -11.24 -12.23
N GLN A 211 2.68 -11.72 -12.99
CA GLN A 211 1.42 -11.02 -13.22
C GLN A 211 0.68 -10.71 -11.92
N ARG A 212 0.63 -11.66 -10.98
CA ARG A 212 0.02 -11.42 -9.65
C ARG A 212 0.88 -10.53 -8.74
N GLY A 213 2.19 -10.58 -8.89
CA GLY A 213 3.14 -9.83 -8.07
C GLY A 213 3.30 -8.36 -8.48
N THR A 214 3.11 -8.05 -9.76
CA THR A 214 3.28 -6.70 -10.30
C THR A 214 1.97 -5.91 -10.31
N ASN A 215 2.07 -4.57 -10.26
CA ASN A 215 0.92 -3.67 -10.38
C ASN A 215 0.98 -2.86 -11.68
N ASP A 216 -0.18 -2.35 -12.10
CA ASP A 216 -0.34 -1.67 -13.39
C ASP A 216 0.51 -0.42 -13.50
N GLU A 217 0.57 0.37 -12.42
CA GLU A 217 1.40 1.57 -12.35
C GLU A 217 2.90 1.25 -12.56
N SER A 218 3.38 0.12 -12.04
CA SER A 218 4.77 -0.32 -12.24
C SER A 218 5.05 -0.71 -13.68
N ILE A 219 4.06 -1.33 -14.36
CA ILE A 219 4.15 -1.65 -15.79
C ILE A 219 4.15 -0.35 -16.61
N GLU A 220 3.25 0.58 -16.31
CA GLU A 220 3.16 1.86 -17.01
C GLU A 220 4.45 2.67 -16.82
N ARG A 221 4.99 2.68 -15.60
CA ARG A 221 6.23 3.40 -15.28
C ARG A 221 7.46 2.80 -15.97
N ILE A 222 7.58 1.47 -16.04
CA ILE A 222 8.72 0.84 -16.74
C ILE A 222 8.63 1.04 -18.27
N ILE A 223 7.42 1.08 -18.84
CA ILE A 223 7.21 1.44 -20.25
C ILE A 223 7.70 2.87 -20.52
N ARG A 224 7.33 3.82 -19.66
CA ARG A 224 7.73 5.24 -19.80
C ARG A 224 9.21 5.48 -19.55
N GLN A 225 9.76 4.93 -18.47
CA GLN A 225 11.06 5.31 -17.94
C GLN A 225 12.18 4.30 -18.27
N GLY A 226 11.84 3.17 -18.88
CA GLY A 226 12.78 2.09 -19.18
C GLY A 226 13.22 1.31 -17.94
N GLY A 227 14.16 0.38 -18.14
CA GLY A 227 14.54 -0.57 -17.09
C GLY A 227 15.44 0.02 -16.01
N ARG A 228 16.34 0.95 -16.35
CA ARG A 228 17.37 1.49 -15.44
C ARG A 228 16.79 2.15 -14.18
N PRO A 229 15.79 3.06 -14.25
CA PRO A 229 15.21 3.68 -13.05
C PRO A 229 14.47 2.68 -12.15
N MET A 230 14.09 1.51 -12.70
CA MET A 230 13.37 0.44 -12.00
C MET A 230 14.31 -0.66 -11.46
N GLY A 231 15.64 -0.47 -11.53
CA GLY A 231 16.62 -1.50 -11.16
C GLY A 231 16.56 -2.74 -12.05
N LYS A 232 16.07 -2.59 -13.29
CA LYS A 232 15.99 -3.65 -14.32
C LYS A 232 17.06 -3.43 -15.39
N SER A 233 17.04 -4.26 -16.43
CA SER A 233 18.00 -4.21 -17.53
C SER A 233 18.17 -2.79 -18.07
N MET A 234 19.41 -2.32 -18.12
CA MET A 234 19.76 -1.02 -18.71
C MET A 234 19.43 -0.93 -20.20
N MET A 235 19.24 -2.08 -20.85
CA MET A 235 18.94 -2.18 -22.27
C MET A 235 17.45 -2.00 -22.58
N MET A 236 16.57 -1.98 -21.57
CA MET A 236 15.16 -1.67 -21.79
C MET A 236 15.00 -0.15 -21.96
N PRO A 237 14.65 0.34 -23.17
CA PRO A 237 14.59 1.77 -23.46
C PRO A 237 13.40 2.44 -22.77
N ALA A 238 13.54 3.73 -22.52
CA ALA A 238 12.44 4.60 -22.11
C ALA A 238 11.59 5.00 -23.33
N ASN A 239 10.29 5.17 -23.14
CA ASN A 239 9.36 5.63 -24.17
C ASN A 239 8.63 6.90 -23.70
N PRO A 240 9.35 8.03 -23.51
CA PRO A 240 8.77 9.28 -23.03
C PRO A 240 7.83 9.94 -24.04
N ASP A 241 7.89 9.52 -25.30
CA ASP A 241 7.07 10.01 -26.41
C ASP A 241 5.65 9.43 -26.43
N LEU A 242 5.39 8.36 -25.68
CA LEU A 242 4.06 7.75 -25.60
C LEU A 242 3.15 8.52 -24.63
N ASP A 243 1.92 8.80 -25.07
CA ASP A 243 0.92 9.47 -24.25
C ASP A 243 0.31 8.55 -23.16
N GLU A 244 -0.55 9.11 -22.30
CA GLU A 244 -1.21 8.36 -21.21
C GLU A 244 -2.16 7.28 -21.69
N ALA A 245 -2.87 7.51 -22.79
CA ALA A 245 -3.79 6.51 -23.33
C ALA A 245 -3.03 5.29 -23.87
N THR A 246 -1.96 5.52 -24.63
CA THR A 246 -1.16 4.48 -25.28
C THR A 246 -0.43 3.62 -24.26
N VAL A 247 0.14 4.22 -23.21
CA VAL A 247 0.83 3.47 -22.15
C VAL A 247 -0.15 2.58 -21.38
N LYS A 248 -1.36 3.05 -21.10
CA LYS A 248 -2.42 2.24 -20.47
C LYS A 248 -2.87 1.10 -21.38
N ALA A 249 -2.97 1.35 -22.69
CA ALA A 249 -3.30 0.32 -23.66
C ALA A 249 -2.21 -0.77 -23.75
N LEU A 250 -0.94 -0.38 -23.81
CA LEU A 250 0.20 -1.32 -23.76
C LEU A 250 0.21 -2.13 -22.45
N ARG A 251 -0.07 -1.50 -21.31
CA ARG A 251 -0.22 -2.21 -20.03
C ARG A 251 -1.36 -3.23 -20.09
N ALA A 252 -2.53 -2.85 -20.62
CA ALA A 252 -3.65 -3.77 -20.75
C ALA A 252 -3.34 -4.94 -21.69
N TYR A 253 -2.61 -4.69 -22.77
CA TYR A 253 -2.12 -5.71 -23.70
C TYR A 253 -1.16 -6.69 -23.02
N VAL A 254 -0.18 -6.20 -22.25
CA VAL A 254 0.73 -7.03 -21.44
C VAL A 254 -0.02 -7.86 -20.39
N ARG A 255 -1.09 -7.34 -19.79
CA ARG A 255 -1.95 -8.10 -18.86
C ARG A 255 -2.72 -9.24 -19.53
N ARG A 256 -2.99 -9.14 -20.83
CA ARG A 256 -3.71 -10.17 -21.58
C ARG A 256 -2.84 -11.41 -21.85
N MET A 257 -1.53 -11.24 -22.01
CA MET A 257 -0.57 -12.33 -22.25
C MET A 257 -0.49 -13.37 -21.12
N ALA A 258 -1.10 -13.10 -19.96
CA ALA A 258 -1.28 -14.08 -18.89
C ALA A 258 -2.36 -15.13 -19.19
N ARG A 259 -3.21 -14.90 -20.20
CA ARG A 259 -4.40 -15.70 -20.52
C ARG A 259 -4.19 -16.63 -21.71
N ASP A 260 -3.15 -16.40 -22.49
CA ASP A 260 -2.80 -17.11 -23.72
C ASP A 260 -1.59 -18.03 -23.50
#